data_AF-A0A831SPQ5-F1
#
_entry.id   AF-A0A831SPQ5-F1
#
_cell.length_a   1.000
_cell.length_b   1.000
_cell.length_c   1.000
_cell.angle_alpha   90.00
_cell.angle_beta   90.00
_cell.angle_gamma   90.00
#
_symmetry.space_group_name_H-M   'P 1'
#
loop_
_entity.id
_entity.type
_entity.pdbx_description
1 polymer ?
#
loop_
_entity_poly.entity_id
_entity_poly.type
_entity_poly.pdbx_seq_one_letter_code
_entity_poly.pdbx_strand_id
1 'polypeptide(L)'
;MNKILDGYWKVYIGETHILTKKIEGESGKNFLPWGSELFLADFKIKDMELHYKYWPVRDVLEKINEHALKGTMYVRNEKWFDFTMHYAGEINDKQRSKESAL
;
A
#
# COMPACT_ATOMS: atom_id res chain seq x y z
N MET A 1 -18.31 3.36 0.27
CA MET A 1 -16.96 3.95 0.24
C MET A 1 -16.22 3.57 1.51
N ASN A 2 -15.31 2.59 1.43
CA ASN A 2 -14.43 2.21 2.54
C ASN A 2 -13.28 3.23 2.65
N LYS A 3 -13.51 4.35 3.35
CA LYS A 3 -12.51 5.40 3.64
C LYS A 3 -11.36 4.95 4.55
N ILE A 4 -11.35 3.71 5.03
CA ILE A 4 -10.48 3.26 6.12
C ILE A 4 -9.00 3.19 5.71
N LEU A 5 -8.73 2.95 4.43
CA LEU A 5 -7.37 2.71 3.93
C LEU A 5 -6.74 3.92 3.24
N ASP A 6 -7.48 5.02 3.06
CA ASP A 6 -6.98 6.18 2.31
C ASP A 6 -5.69 6.75 2.91
N GLY A 7 -4.76 7.13 2.03
CA GLY A 7 -3.46 7.67 2.40
C GLY A 7 -2.28 6.77 2.02
N TYR A 8 -1.12 7.06 2.62
CA TYR A 8 0.13 6.38 2.33
C TYR A 8 0.44 5.37 3.42
N TRP A 9 0.87 4.19 2.99
CA TRP A 9 1.19 3.07 3.88
C TRP A 9 2.55 2.50 3.52
N LYS A 10 3.49 2.51 4.47
CA LYS A 10 4.78 1.85 4.31
C LYS A 10 4.64 0.37 4.61
N VAL A 11 5.17 -0.47 3.73
CA VAL A 11 5.06 -1.93 3.80
C VAL A 11 6.38 -2.53 4.21
N TYR A 12 6.36 -3.38 5.23
CA TYR A 12 7.54 -3.99 5.80
C TYR A 12 7.45 -5.52 5.80
N ILE A 13 8.57 -6.17 5.48
CA ILE A 13 8.78 -7.60 5.73
C ILE A 13 9.90 -7.69 6.76
N GLY A 14 9.57 -8.22 7.95
CA GLY A 14 10.42 -8.01 9.13
C GLY A 14 10.61 -6.51 9.39
N GLU A 15 11.85 -6.07 9.51
CA GLU A 15 12.21 -4.66 9.74
C GLU A 15 12.51 -3.89 8.44
N THR A 16 12.45 -4.55 7.28
CA THR A 16 12.85 -3.94 6.00
C THR A 16 11.66 -3.29 5.31
N HIS A 17 11.75 -1.99 5.02
CA HIS A 17 10.77 -1.28 4.19
C HIS A 17 10.94 -1.68 2.71
N ILE A 18 9.92 -2.32 2.14
CA ILE A 18 9.97 -2.86 0.77
C ILE A 18 9.31 -1.91 -0.22
N LEU A 19 8.20 -1.29 0.14
CA LEU A 19 7.48 -0.35 -0.72
C LEU A 19 6.51 0.51 0.08
N THR A 20 6.04 1.58 -0.55
CA THR A 20 4.92 2.39 -0.07
C THR A 20 3.71 2.19 -0.97
N LYS A 21 2.55 1.90 -0.36
CA LYS A 21 1.24 1.86 -1.02
C LYS A 21 0.58 3.22 -0.85
N LYS A 22 0.19 3.86 -1.95
CA LYS A 22 -0.75 4.99 -1.94
C LYS A 22 -2.14 4.44 -2.23
N ILE A 23 -3.09 4.72 -1.36
CA ILE A 23 -4.48 4.26 -1.47
C ILE A 23 -5.39 5.48 -1.57
N GLU A 24 -6.26 5.49 -2.58
CA GLU A 24 -7.24 6.54 -2.83
C GLU A 24 -8.57 5.91 -3.26
N GLY A 25 -9.55 5.94 -2.36
CA GLY A 25 -10.87 5.36 -2.56
C GLY A 25 -10.80 3.85 -2.74
N GLU A 26 -11.08 3.37 -3.96
CA GLU A 26 -11.17 1.93 -4.27
C GLU A 26 -9.96 1.42 -5.06
N SER A 27 -8.85 2.17 -5.07
CA SER A 27 -7.66 1.81 -5.84
C SER A 27 -6.37 2.30 -5.18
N GLY A 28 -5.24 1.81 -5.66
CA GLY A 28 -3.95 2.29 -5.20
C GLY A 28 -2.78 1.96 -6.12
N LYS A 29 -1.66 2.59 -5.79
CA LYS A 29 -0.37 2.51 -6.49
C LYS A 29 0.72 2.08 -5.52
N ASN A 30 1.74 1.41 -6.03
CA ASN A 30 2.94 1.06 -5.26
C ASN A 30 4.12 1.93 -5.69
N PHE A 31 4.94 2.32 -4.72
CA PHE A 31 6.18 3.06 -4.90
C PHE A 31 7.32 2.32 -4.21
N LEU A 32 8.48 2.28 -4.85
CA LEU A 32 9.71 1.82 -4.22
C LEU A 32 10.11 2.78 -3.08
N PRO A 33 10.93 2.34 -2.11
CA PRO A 33 11.29 3.16 -0.95
C PRO A 33 11.93 4.52 -1.29
N TRP A 34 12.54 4.63 -2.47
CA TRP A 34 13.15 5.85 -2.99
C TRP A 34 12.20 6.70 -3.86
N GLY A 35 10.91 6.38 -3.90
CA GLY A 35 9.87 7.21 -4.52
C GLY A 35 9.54 6.90 -5.98
N SER A 36 10.18 5.93 -6.63
CA SER A 36 9.81 5.50 -8.00
C SER A 36 8.54 4.67 -8.02
N GLU A 37 7.62 4.97 -8.94
CA GLU A 37 6.37 4.22 -9.11
C GLU A 37 6.59 2.82 -9.71
N LEU A 38 5.88 1.82 -9.19
CA LEU A 38 5.87 0.46 -9.69
C LEU A 38 4.60 0.21 -10.54
N PHE A 39 4.61 0.71 -11.77
CA PHE A 39 3.42 0.79 -12.65
C PHE A 39 2.65 -0.53 -12.85
N LEU A 40 3.33 -1.68 -12.89
CA LEU A 40 2.67 -2.99 -13.08
C LEU A 40 1.99 -3.53 -11.82
N ALA A 41 2.19 -2.87 -10.68
CA ALA A 41 1.65 -3.26 -9.39
C ALA A 41 0.46 -2.40 -8.95
N ASP A 42 -0.21 -1.72 -9.87
CA ASP A 42 -1.51 -1.09 -9.59
C ASP A 42 -2.52 -2.10 -9.05
N PHE A 43 -3.33 -1.68 -8.07
CA PHE A 43 -4.33 -2.56 -7.46
C PHE A 43 -5.70 -1.88 -7.29
N LYS A 44 -6.73 -2.72 -7.24
CA LYS A 44 -8.09 -2.36 -6.85
C LYS A 44 -8.39 -2.92 -5.46
N ILE A 45 -9.20 -2.20 -4.70
CA ILE A 45 -9.57 -2.58 -3.35
C ILE A 45 -10.95 -3.21 -3.38
N LYS A 46 -11.07 -4.35 -2.71
CA LYS A 46 -12.35 -4.99 -2.39
C LYS A 46 -12.32 -5.30 -0.90
N ASP A 47 -13.05 -4.51 -0.12
CA ASP A 47 -13.01 -4.55 1.35
C ASP A 47 -11.59 -4.36 1.89
N MET A 48 -11.02 -5.40 2.52
CA MET A 48 -9.65 -5.41 3.04
C MET A 48 -8.68 -6.16 2.11
N GLU A 49 -9.06 -6.40 0.86
CA GLU A 49 -8.23 -7.07 -0.13
C GLU A 49 -7.73 -6.11 -1.21
N LEU A 50 -6.43 -6.17 -1.50
CA LEU A 50 -5.78 -5.41 -2.57
C LEU A 50 -5.50 -6.36 -3.75
N HIS A 51 -6.28 -6.25 -4.83
CA HIS A 51 -6.16 -7.10 -6.01
C HIS A 51 -5.35 -6.39 -7.10
N TYR A 52 -4.21 -6.96 -7.48
CA TYR A 52 -3.31 -6.38 -8.48
C TYR A 52 -3.89 -6.57 -9.88
N LYS A 53 -3.94 -5.50 -10.69
CA LYS A 53 -4.68 -5.49 -11.97
C LYS A 53 -4.13 -6.47 -13.01
N TYR A 54 -2.81 -6.65 -13.02
CA TYR A 54 -2.11 -7.36 -14.10
C TYR A 54 -1.51 -8.70 -13.67
N TRP A 55 -1.55 -9.01 -12.37
CA TRP A 55 -0.94 -10.21 -11.80
C TRP A 55 -1.96 -10.98 -10.97
N PRO A 56 -1.84 -12.33 -10.88
CA PRO A 56 -2.69 -13.15 -10.02
C PRO A 56 -2.25 -13.03 -8.55
N VAL A 57 -2.09 -11.80 -8.08
CA VAL A 57 -1.62 -11.45 -6.74
C VAL A 57 -2.74 -10.71 -6.02
N ARG A 58 -2.94 -11.04 -4.74
CA ARG A 58 -3.74 -10.23 -3.84
C ARG A 58 -3.11 -10.14 -2.47
N ASP A 59 -3.27 -9.00 -1.83
CA ASP A 59 -2.94 -8.85 -0.42
C ASP A 59 -4.25 -8.89 0.38
N VAL A 60 -4.31 -9.70 1.43
CA VAL A 60 -5.42 -9.69 2.40
C VAL A 60 -4.95 -8.96 3.65
N LEU A 61 -5.70 -7.96 4.08
CA LEU A 61 -5.36 -7.10 5.20
C LEU A 61 -6.23 -7.37 6.42
N GLU A 62 -5.61 -7.30 7.59
CA GLU A 62 -6.26 -7.38 8.90
C GLU A 62 -5.90 -6.14 9.71
N LYS A 63 -6.90 -5.48 10.28
CA LYS A 63 -6.68 -4.26 11.07
C LYS A 63 -6.11 -4.63 12.44
N ILE A 64 -4.94 -4.09 12.76
CA ILE A 64 -4.39 -4.15 14.12
C ILE A 64 -4.89 -2.94 14.91
N ASN A 65 -4.68 -1.74 14.37
CA ASN A 65 -5.19 -0.48 14.92
C ASN A 65 -5.36 0.56 13.80
N GLU A 66 -5.57 1.82 14.15
CA GLU A 66 -5.78 2.92 13.17
C GLU A 66 -4.55 3.28 12.33
N HIS A 67 -3.35 2.90 12.78
CA HIS A 67 -2.07 3.24 12.12
C HIS A 67 -1.28 2.01 11.69
N ALA A 68 -1.81 0.80 11.90
CA ALA A 68 -1.12 -0.45 11.60
C ALA A 68 -2.08 -1.53 11.10
N LEU A 69 -1.67 -2.21 10.04
CA LEU A 69 -2.36 -3.38 9.47
C LEU A 69 -1.37 -4.55 9.37
N LYS A 70 -1.88 -5.76 9.53
CA LYS A 70 -1.19 -6.97 9.10
C LYS A 70 -1.64 -7.30 7.68
N GLY A 71 -0.72 -7.67 6.81
CA GLY A 71 -1.01 -8.11 5.46
C GLY A 71 -0.50 -9.53 5.20
N THR A 72 -1.21 -10.27 4.37
CA THR A 72 -0.75 -11.55 3.82
C THR A 72 -0.83 -11.49 2.30
N MET A 73 0.29 -11.72 1.62
CA MET A 73 0.33 -11.80 0.16
C MET A 73 -0.01 -13.20 -0.30
N TYR A 74 -0.91 -13.29 -1.27
CA TYR A 74 -1.25 -14.52 -1.98
C TYR A 74 -0.91 -14.39 -3.46
N VAL A 75 -0.31 -15.43 -4.02
CA VAL A 75 -0.08 -15.58 -5.47
C VAL A 75 -0.82 -16.82 -5.93
N ARG A 76 -1.74 -16.68 -6.89
CA ARG A 76 -2.61 -17.78 -7.36
C ARG A 76 -3.32 -18.51 -6.20
N ASN A 77 -3.78 -17.76 -5.20
CA ASN A 77 -4.41 -18.24 -3.97
C ASN A 77 -3.51 -19.05 -3.02
N GLU A 78 -2.22 -19.17 -3.28
CA GLU A 78 -1.25 -19.74 -2.35
C GLU A 78 -0.63 -18.62 -1.52
N LYS A 79 -0.55 -18.84 -0.19
CA LYS A 79 0.12 -17.90 0.71
C LYS A 79 1.60 -17.84 0.36
N TRP A 80 2.12 -16.63 0.18
CA TRP A 80 3.54 -16.39 -0.08
C TRP A 80 4.27 -15.87 1.16
N PHE A 81 3.88 -14.71 1.68
CA PHE A 81 4.49 -14.15 2.89
C PHE A 81 3.53 -13.22 3.64
N ASP A 82 3.83 -13.03 4.92
CA ASP A 82 3.18 -12.04 5.77
C ASP A 82 3.99 -10.74 5.78
N PHE A 83 3.31 -9.61 5.93
CA PHE A 83 3.91 -8.29 6.00
C PHE A 83 3.14 -7.38 6.96
N THR A 84 3.70 -6.23 7.28
CA THR A 84 3.02 -5.18 8.06
C THR A 84 2.92 -3.90 7.25
N MET A 85 1.84 -3.15 7.47
CA MET A 85 1.64 -1.82 6.91
C MET A 85 1.56 -0.80 8.03
N HIS A 86 2.33 0.27 7.92
CA HIS A 86 2.28 1.41 8.84
C HIS A 86 1.80 2.66 8.11
N TYR A 87 0.82 3.33 8.70
CA TYR A 87 0.29 4.57 8.15
C TYR A 87 1.37 5.66 8.16
N ALA A 88 1.56 6.29 7.01
CA ALA A 88 2.57 7.32 6.78
C ALA A 88 1.96 8.71 6.55
N GLY A 89 0.63 8.83 6.60
CA GLY A 89 -0.10 10.09 6.46
C GLY A 89 -0.85 10.24 5.12
N GLU A 90 -1.60 11.32 5.03
CA GLU A 90 -2.20 11.85 3.81
C GLU A 90 -1.21 12.87 3.22
N ILE A 91 -0.74 12.69 1.98
CA ILE A 91 -0.03 13.79 1.31
C ILE A 91 -1.08 14.84 0.95
N ASN A 92 -1.08 15.94 1.69
CA ASN A 92 -1.60 17.20 1.21
C ASN A 92 -0.66 17.65 0.07
N ASP A 93 -1.16 17.75 -1.17
CA ASP A 93 -0.39 18.12 -2.38
C ASP A 93 0.45 19.42 -2.25
N LYS A 94 0.25 20.20 -1.18
CA LYS A 94 1.02 21.39 -0.82
C LYS A 94 2.45 21.15 -0.29
N GLN A 95 2.84 19.92 0.08
CA GLN A 95 4.21 19.67 0.58
C GLN A 95 5.21 19.32 -0.54
N ARG A 96 4.77 18.76 -1.68
CA ARG A 96 5.66 18.39 -2.79
C ARG A 96 6.26 19.60 -3.52
N SER A 97 5.57 20.75 -3.53
CA SER A 97 6.06 21.96 -4.19
C SER A 97 7.14 22.71 -3.39
N LYS A 98 7.35 22.39 -2.11
CA LYS A 98 8.39 23.02 -1.29
C LYS A 98 9.73 22.29 -1.33
N GLU A 99 9.75 20.98 -1.59
CA GLU A 99 10.99 20.20 -1.66
C GLU A 99 11.62 20.19 -3.06
N SER A 100 10.87 20.53 -4.12
CA SER A 100 11.42 20.73 -5.47
C SER A 100 11.87 22.18 -5.75
N ALA A 101 11.78 23.06 -4.75
CA ALA A 101 12.15 24.47 -4.84
C ALA A 101 13.36 24.83 -3.96
N LEU A 102 14.09 23.83 -3.47
CA LEU A 102 15.35 23.95 -2.72
C LEU A 102 16.48 23.25 -3.48
#